data_AF-A0A523K165-F1
#
_entry.id   AF-A0A523K165-F1
#
_cell.length_a   1.000
_cell.length_b   1.000
_cell.length_c   1.000
_cell.angle_alpha   90.00
_cell.angle_beta   90.00
_cell.angle_gamma   90.00
#
_symmetry.space_group_name_H-M   'P 1'
#
loop_
_entity.id
_entity.type
_entity.pdbx_description
1 polymer ?
#
loop_
_entity_poly.entity_id
_entity_poly.type
_entity_poly.pdbx_seq_one_letter_code
_entity_poly.pdbx_strand_id
1 'polypeptide(L)' 'GRIDVGCLNWNRGTVGASGRLPFGGKKRSGNDRPAGIGATLYCATPQSHLESEAPFDPNGLPPGMPRP' A
#
# COMPACT_ATOMS: atom_id res chain seq x y z
N GLY A 1 -21.42 9.76 19.81
CA GLY A 1 -20.95 8.37 19.88
C GLY A 1 -20.62 7.90 18.48
N ARG A 2 -19.37 7.51 18.23
CA ARG A 2 -18.90 7.04 16.92
C ARG A 2 -18.33 5.64 17.11
N ILE A 3 -18.77 4.71 16.27
CA ILE A 3 -18.28 3.33 16.31
C ILE A 3 -16.96 3.28 15.52
N ASP A 4 -15.90 2.77 16.16
CA ASP A 4 -14.57 2.64 15.57
C ASP A 4 -14.23 1.15 15.44
N VAL A 5 -14.61 0.59 14.29
CA VAL A 5 -14.49 -0.83 13.96
C VAL A 5 -14.01 -1.02 12.53
N GLY A 6 -13.39 -2.16 12.26
CA GLY A 6 -12.93 -2.53 10.93
C GLY A 6 -14.01 -3.12 10.02
N CYS A 7 -15.03 -3.72 10.63
CA CYS A 7 -16.17 -4.32 9.93
C CYS A 7 -17.43 -3.99 10.72
N LEU A 8 -18.41 -3.38 10.03
CA LEU A 8 -19.72 -3.06 10.58
C LEU A 8 -20.77 -3.69 9.68
N ASN A 9 -21.61 -4.52 10.28
CA ASN A 9 -22.73 -5.17 9.62
C ASN A 9 -24.03 -4.57 10.15
N TRP A 10 -24.91 -4.13 9.25
CA TRP A 10 -26.27 -3.67 9.58
C TRP A 10 -27.26 -4.75 9.12
N ASN A 11 -28.17 -5.19 10.00
CA ASN A 11 -29.19 -6.23 9.72
C ASN A 11 -28.57 -7.56 9.20
N ARG A 12 -27.34 -7.86 9.62
CA ARG A 12 -26.55 -9.05 9.25
C ARG A 12 -25.76 -9.51 10.47
N GLY A 13 -25.45 -10.81 10.56
CA GLY A 13 -24.62 -11.35 11.65
C GLY A 13 -23.19 -10.83 11.62
N THR A 14 -22.54 -10.73 12.79
CA THR A 14 -21.17 -10.17 12.93
C THR A 14 -20.09 -11.05 12.32
N VAL A 15 -20.35 -12.34 12.11
CA VAL A 15 -19.41 -13.30 11.49
C VAL A 15 -19.28 -13.12 9.96
N GLY A 16 -20.18 -12.37 9.33
CA GLY A 16 -20.17 -12.16 7.88
C GLY A 16 -19.14 -11.13 7.45
N ALA A 17 -18.30 -11.48 6.48
CA ALA A 17 -17.36 -10.58 5.81
C ALA A 17 -17.23 -10.95 4.32
N SER A 18 -16.82 -10.00 3.48
CA SER A 18 -16.55 -10.22 2.06
C SER A 18 -15.06 -10.14 1.78
N GLY A 19 -14.47 -11.19 1.20
CA GLY A 19 -13.07 -11.19 0.77
C GLY A 19 -12.78 -10.19 -0.36
N ARG A 20 -13.81 -9.64 -1.01
CA ARG A 20 -13.70 -8.59 -2.04
C ARG A 20 -13.55 -7.18 -1.45
N LEU A 21 -13.61 -7.04 -0.13
CA LEU A 21 -13.41 -5.78 0.59
C LEU A 21 -12.21 -5.89 1.53
N PRO A 22 -11.64 -4.77 2.03
CA PRO A 22 -10.63 -4.82 3.07
C PRO A 22 -11.19 -5.41 4.37
N PHE A 23 -10.41 -6.25 5.05
CA PHE A 23 -10.78 -6.84 6.33
C PHE A 23 -9.65 -6.67 7.34
N GLY A 24 -9.80 -5.71 8.28
CA GLY A 24 -8.78 -5.45 9.30
C GLY A 24 -9.36 -4.71 10.50
N GLY A 25 -9.00 -5.13 11.71
CA GLY A 25 -9.48 -4.54 12.95
C GLY A 25 -8.91 -3.14 13.22
N LYS A 26 -9.62 -2.35 14.02
CA LYS A 26 -9.20 -1.04 14.51
C LYS A 26 -8.55 -1.13 15.89
N LYS A 27 -7.79 -0.11 16.28
CA LYS A 27 -7.10 -0.02 17.59
C LYS A 27 -6.19 -1.24 17.82
N ARG A 28 -6.31 -1.90 18.98
CA ARG A 28 -5.52 -3.09 19.35
C ARG A 28 -5.85 -4.35 18.53
N SER A 29 -6.88 -4.31 17.68
CA SER A 29 -7.27 -5.45 16.84
C SER A 29 -6.55 -5.50 15.48
N GLY A 30 -5.60 -4.60 15.24
CA GLY A 30 -4.85 -4.56 13.98
C GLY A 30 -3.62 -3.66 14.06
N ASN A 31 -2.96 -3.51 12.92
CA ASN A 31 -1.74 -2.72 12.72
C ASN A 31 -1.82 -1.89 11.42
N ASP A 32 -3.03 -1.47 11.07
CA ASP A 32 -3.36 -0.70 9.85
C ASP A 32 -3.00 -1.39 8.52
N ARG A 33 -2.87 -2.72 8.53
CA ARG A 33 -2.68 -3.56 7.33
C ARG A 33 -3.87 -4.52 7.15
N PRO A 34 -4.97 -4.08 6.51
CA PRO A 34 -6.14 -4.92 6.32
C PRO A 34 -5.88 -6.06 5.34
N ALA A 35 -6.39 -7.24 5.64
CA ALA A 35 -6.45 -8.39 4.75
C ALA A 35 -7.63 -8.27 3.76
N GLY A 36 -8.13 -9.40 3.23
CA GLY A 36 -9.13 -9.41 2.16
C GLY A 36 -8.50 -8.88 0.87
N ILE A 37 -9.17 -7.95 0.18
CA ILE A 37 -8.60 -7.31 -1.03
C ILE A 37 -7.33 -6.50 -0.73
N GLY A 38 -7.13 -6.06 0.52
CA GLY A 38 -5.96 -5.29 0.94
C GLY A 38 -4.69 -6.13 1.14
N ALA A 39 -4.81 -7.47 1.14
CA ALA A 39 -3.68 -8.35 1.47
C ALA A 39 -2.49 -8.21 0.52
N THR A 40 -2.75 -7.92 -0.76
CA THR A 40 -1.73 -7.67 -1.77
C THR A 40 -0.76 -6.55 -1.41
N LEU A 41 -1.20 -5.56 -0.62
CA LEU A 41 -0.36 -4.44 -0.20
C LEU A 41 0.73 -4.82 0.81
N TYR A 42 0.57 -5.94 1.52
CA TYR A 42 1.61 -6.46 2.43
C TYR A 42 2.27 -7.74 1.94
N CYS A 43 1.74 -8.38 0.89
CA CYS A 43 2.36 -9.54 0.25
C CYS A 43 3.39 -9.16 -0.81
N ALA A 44 3.33 -7.94 -1.36
CA ALA A 44 4.27 -7.44 -2.35
C ALA A 44 4.85 -6.09 -1.94
N THR A 45 6.05 -5.78 -2.43
CA THR A 45 6.69 -4.47 -2.25
C THR A 45 6.76 -3.78 -3.61
N PRO A 46 6.31 -2.51 -3.73
CA PRO A 46 6.46 -1.77 -4.97
C PRO A 46 7.94 -1.55 -5.27
N GLN A 47 8.32 -1.73 -6.53
CA GLN A 47 9.63 -1.39 -7.06
C GLN A 47 9.42 -0.40 -8.20
N SER A 48 10.19 0.68 -8.20
CA SER A 48 10.08 1.76 -9.19
C SER A 48 11.42 1.91 -9.90
N HIS A 49 11.42 1.79 -11.22
CA HIS A 49 12.62 1.88 -12.04
C HIS A 49 12.51 3.03 -13.03
N LEU A 50 13.64 3.68 -13.30
CA LEU A 50 13.82 4.59 -14.42
C LEU A 50 14.81 3.90 -15.38
N GLU A 51 14.35 3.57 -16.58
CA GLU A 51 15.16 2.90 -17.59
C GLU A 51 15.45 3.86 -18.74
N SER A 52 16.70 3.89 -19.20
CA SER A 52 17.16 4.67 -20.35
C SER A 52 18.01 3.75 -21.21
N GLU A 53 17.70 3.67 -22.50
CA GLU A 53 18.49 2.89 -23.45
C GLU A 53 19.84 3.56 -23.76
N ALA A 54 19.89 4.90 -23.69
CA ALA A 54 21.13 5.64 -23.94
C ALA A 54 22.09 5.50 -22.74
N PRO A 55 23.40 5.34 -22.99
CA PRO A 55 24.40 5.34 -21.94
C PRO A 55 24.42 6.69 -21.21
N PHE A 56 24.96 6.70 -19.99
CA PHE A 56 25.22 7.94 -19.28
C PHE A 56 26.12 8.86 -20.11
N ASP A 57 25.67 10.08 -20.40
CA ASP A 57 26.46 11.12 -21.06
C ASP A 57 27.03 12.09 -20.03
N PRO A 58 28.35 12.05 -19.76
CA PRO A 58 29.00 12.95 -18.82
C PRO A 58 28.96 14.42 -19.25
N ASN A 59 28.78 14.70 -20.55
CA ASN A 59 28.75 16.06 -21.08
C ASN A 59 27.35 16.69 -20.96
N GLY A 60 26.31 15.88 -20.77
CA GLY A 60 24.94 16.31 -20.52
C GLY A 60 24.68 16.71 -19.06
N LEU A 61 25.68 16.66 -18.19
CA LEU A 61 25.55 17.04 -16.78
C LEU A 61 25.28 18.56 -16.64
N PRO A 62 24.36 18.97 -15.75
CA PRO A 62 24.17 20.38 -15.43
C PRO A 62 25.45 21.05 -14.91
N PRO A 63 25.64 22.37 -15.13
CA PRO A 63 26.81 23.10 -14.63
C PRO A 63 26.99 22.94 -13.12
N GLY A 64 28.21 22.59 -12.70
CA GLY A 64 28.57 22.45 -11.28
C GLY A 64 28.30 21.07 -10.66
N MET A 65 27.76 20.11 -11.42
CA MET A 65 27.60 18.73 -10.93
C MET A 65 28.95 17.99 -10.93
N PRO A 66 29.32 17.30 -9.83
CA PRO A 66 30.54 16.50 -9.82
C PRO A 66 30.42 15.36 -10.82
N ARG A 67 31.53 15.06 -11.52
CA ARG A 67 31.60 13.85 -12.34
C ARG A 67 31.53 12.63 -11.43
N PRO A 68 30.72 11.61 -11.77
CA PRO A 68 30.61 10.39 -10.99
C PRO A 68 31.92 9.60 -10.93
#